data_AF-A0A962I3T6-F1
#
_entry.id   AF-A0A962I3T6-F1
#
_cell.length_a   1.000
_cell.length_b   1.000
_cell.length_c   1.000
_cell.angle_alpha   90.00
_cell.angle_beta   90.00
_cell.angle_gamma   90.00
#
_symmetry.space_group_name_H-M   'P 1'
#
loop_
_entity.id
_entity.type
_entity.pdbx_description
1 polymer ?
#
loop_
_entity_poly.entity_id
_entity_poly.type
_entity_poly.pdbx_seq_one_letter_code
_entity_poly.pdbx_strand_id
1 'polypeptide(L)'
;PMVNIMTFGACMSLANPTVATATAAAMGVLTPMPCIPVTPAPWVVGSPTVLLGNMPALNNTSTLMCMWAGVITVLQPGQFTEMIP
;
A
#
# COMPACT_ATOMS: atom_id res chain seq x y z
N PRO A 1 -5.95 -8.17 -3.21
CA PRO A 1 -5.47 -7.09 -2.31
C PRO A 1 -6.49 -6.67 -1.23
N MET A 2 -7.78 -6.52 -1.58
CA MET A 2 -8.79 -5.92 -0.69
C MET A 2 -9.09 -6.69 0.62
N VAL A 3 -8.60 -7.92 0.76
CA VAL A 3 -8.72 -8.70 2.00
C VAL A 3 -7.79 -8.16 3.09
N ASN A 4 -6.55 -7.80 2.72
CA ASN A 4 -5.52 -7.39 3.69
C ASN A 4 -5.26 -5.87 3.66
N ILE A 5 -5.55 -5.22 2.53
CA ILE A 5 -5.31 -3.79 2.32
C ILE A 5 -6.54 -3.22 1.63
N MET A 6 -7.41 -2.59 2.42
CA MET A 6 -8.57 -1.88 1.91
C MET A 6 -8.14 -0.63 1.14
N THR A 7 -9.07 -0.02 0.42
CA THR A 7 -8.82 1.24 -0.27
C THR A 7 -8.51 2.35 0.74
N PHE A 8 -7.46 3.13 0.51
CA PHE A 8 -7.09 4.25 1.38
C PHE A 8 -6.79 5.49 0.54
N GLY A 9 -7.40 6.63 0.90
CA GLY A 9 -7.17 7.92 0.25
C GLY A 9 -7.43 7.94 -1.27
N ALA A 10 -6.86 8.96 -1.91
CA ALA A 10 -6.93 9.16 -3.36
C ALA A 10 -5.57 8.84 -4.02
N CYS A 11 -5.60 8.06 -5.10
CA CYS A 11 -4.45 7.80 -5.95
C CYS A 11 -4.26 8.98 -6.92
N MET A 12 -3.05 9.53 -6.97
CA MET A 12 -2.67 10.62 -7.87
C MET A 12 -1.76 10.17 -9.02
N SER A 13 -1.54 8.85 -9.15
CA SER A 13 -0.59 8.30 -10.11
C SER A 13 -1.27 7.96 -11.43
N LEU A 14 -0.72 8.47 -12.53
CA LEU A 14 -1.14 8.13 -13.91
C LEU A 14 -0.83 6.67 -14.29
N ALA A 15 -0.03 5.96 -13.50
CA ALA A 15 0.16 4.51 -13.65
C ALA A 15 -1.09 3.72 -13.25
N ASN A 16 -2.04 4.34 -12.52
CA ASN A 16 -3.34 3.76 -12.27
C ASN A 16 -4.26 4.03 -13.47
N PRO A 17 -4.76 2.99 -14.17
CA PRO A 17 -5.61 3.18 -15.34
C PRO A 17 -6.88 3.99 -15.04
N THR A 18 -7.44 3.91 -13.83
CA THR A 18 -8.64 4.71 -13.49
C THR A 18 -8.34 6.19 -13.39
N VAL A 19 -7.19 6.56 -12.79
CA VAL A 19 -6.69 7.94 -12.74
C VAL A 19 -6.35 8.44 -14.14
N ALA A 20 -5.72 7.61 -14.98
CA ALA A 20 -5.40 7.96 -16.36
C ALA A 20 -6.66 8.22 -17.20
N THR A 21 -7.66 7.34 -17.13
CA THR A 21 -8.93 7.52 -17.87
C THR A 21 -9.69 8.74 -17.40
N ALA A 22 -9.70 9.00 -16.09
CA ALA A 22 -10.38 10.16 -15.53
C ALA A 22 -9.67 11.47 -15.89
N THR A 23 -8.34 11.46 -15.87
CA THR A 23 -7.52 12.61 -16.29
C THR A 23 -7.73 12.90 -17.76
N ALA A 24 -7.83 11.88 -18.61
CA ALA A 24 -8.18 12.03 -20.02
C ALA A 24 -9.59 12.60 -20.21
N ALA A 25 -10.58 12.14 -19.43
CA ALA A 25 -11.95 12.68 -19.46
C ALA A 25 -12.03 14.13 -18.96
N ALA A 26 -11.13 14.54 -18.07
CA ALA A 26 -10.99 15.91 -17.58
C ALA A 26 -10.04 16.75 -18.44
N MET A 27 -9.85 16.40 -19.72
CA MET A 27 -9.04 17.15 -20.68
C MET A 27 -7.59 17.35 -20.23
N GLY A 28 -7.02 16.37 -19.53
CA GLY A 28 -5.65 16.38 -19.04
C GLY A 28 -5.47 16.96 -17.64
N VAL A 29 -6.53 17.42 -16.97
CA VAL A 29 -6.48 17.83 -15.57
C VAL A 29 -6.39 16.59 -14.69
N LEU A 30 -5.38 16.52 -13.81
CA LEU A 30 -5.20 15.38 -12.92
C LEU A 30 -6.44 15.22 -12.02
N THR A 31 -7.16 14.12 -12.19
CA THR A 31 -8.33 13.78 -11.38
C THR A 31 -7.99 12.58 -10.49
N PRO A 32 -7.75 12.83 -9.19
CA PRO A 32 -7.49 11.74 -8.25
C PRO A 32 -8.70 10.80 -8.16
N MET A 33 -8.43 9.50 -8.18
CA MET A 33 -9.44 8.45 -8.04
C MET A 33 -9.19 7.61 -6.79
N PRO A 34 -10.19 6.90 -6.24
CA PRO A 34 -9.99 6.03 -5.09
C PRO A 34 -8.84 5.04 -5.30
N CYS A 35 -7.92 4.95 -4.33
CA CYS A 35 -6.77 4.05 -4.42
C CYS A 35 -7.19 2.61 -4.10
N ILE A 36 -7.12 1.70 -5.10
CA ILE A 36 -7.36 0.24 -4.95
C ILE A 36 -6.02 -0.54 -4.98
N PRO A 37 -5.25 -0.58 -3.90
CA PRO A 37 -3.84 -0.98 -3.93
C PRO A 37 -3.56 -2.26 -4.73
N VAL A 38 -2.67 -2.16 -5.72
CA VAL A 38 -2.18 -3.31 -6.50
C VAL A 38 -0.74 -3.59 -6.10
N THR A 39 -0.55 -4.67 -5.36
CA THR A 39 0.71 -5.01 -4.69
C THR A 39 1.09 -6.46 -5.06
N PRO A 40 1.85 -6.66 -6.15
CA PRO A 40 2.21 -8.00 -6.64
C PRO A 40 3.31 -8.66 -5.80
N ALA A 41 4.12 -7.85 -5.10
CA ALA A 41 5.17 -8.30 -4.20
C ALA A 41 4.66 -8.35 -2.75
N PRO A 42 5.25 -9.20 -1.89
CA PRO A 42 5.02 -9.14 -0.46
C PRO A 42 5.56 -7.84 0.14
N TRP A 43 5.20 -7.56 1.39
CA TRP A 43 5.76 -6.45 2.15
C TRP A 43 7.27 -6.60 2.29
N VAL A 44 7.98 -5.48 2.20
CA VAL A 44 9.36 -5.39 2.67
C VAL A 44 9.28 -5.37 4.19
N VAL A 45 9.71 -6.48 4.78
CA VAL A 45 9.61 -6.73 6.21
C VAL A 45 10.66 -5.90 6.95
N GLY A 46 10.21 -5.21 8.01
CA GLY A 46 11.13 -4.54 8.93
C GLY A 46 11.81 -5.53 9.89
N SER A 47 11.14 -6.65 10.20
CA SER A 47 11.60 -7.68 11.14
C SER A 47 11.68 -9.06 10.47
N PRO A 48 12.84 -9.45 9.90
CA PRO A 48 12.99 -10.77 9.30
C PRO A 48 13.17 -11.91 10.32
N THR A 49 13.42 -11.57 11.59
CA THR A 49 13.80 -12.53 12.64
C THR A 49 12.61 -13.14 13.37
N VAL A 50 11.47 -12.44 13.42
CA VAL A 50 10.25 -12.90 14.07
C VAL A 50 9.29 -13.46 13.03
N LEU A 51 9.02 -14.76 13.09
CA LEU A 51 8.12 -15.45 12.17
C LEU A 51 6.75 -15.68 12.83
N LEU A 52 5.68 -15.30 12.14
CA LEU A 52 4.30 -15.64 12.46
C LEU A 52 3.76 -16.54 11.36
N GLY A 53 3.43 -17.80 11.68
CA GLY A 53 2.94 -18.76 10.69
C GLY A 53 3.92 -18.98 9.53
N ASN A 54 5.22 -19.11 9.83
CA ASN A 54 6.32 -19.26 8.87
C ASN A 54 6.54 -18.07 7.91
N MET A 55 5.88 -16.93 8.13
CA MET A 55 6.13 -15.69 7.40
C MET A 55 6.71 -14.62 8.33
N PRO A 56 7.62 -13.74 7.85
CA PRO A 56 8.15 -12.69 8.71
C PRO A 56 7.05 -11.71 9.14
N ALA A 57 7.13 -11.28 10.40
CA ALA A 57 6.16 -10.39 10.98
C ALA A 57 6.31 -8.95 10.45
N LEU A 58 5.18 -8.28 10.28
CA LEU A 58 5.14 -6.87 9.86
C LEU A 58 5.14 -5.97 11.09
N ASN A 59 6.00 -4.96 11.08
CA ASN A 59 6.09 -3.92 12.10
C ASN A 59 5.86 -2.53 11.48
N ASN A 60 5.96 -1.48 12.30
CA ASN A 60 5.73 -0.09 11.87
C ASN A 60 6.73 0.43 10.81
N THR A 61 7.89 -0.22 10.66
CA THR A 61 8.88 0.13 9.63
C THR A 61 8.69 -0.65 8.33
N SER A 62 7.74 -1.59 8.29
CA SER A 62 7.45 -2.38 7.11
C SER A 62 6.78 -1.52 6.03
N THR A 63 7.21 -1.71 4.78
CA THR A 63 6.73 -0.93 3.63
C THR A 63 6.28 -1.86 2.52
N LEU A 64 5.32 -1.41 1.72
CA LEU A 64 4.84 -2.16 0.57
C LEU A 64 4.76 -1.27 -0.67
N MET A 65 5.31 -1.77 -1.76
CA MET A 65 5.35 -1.06 -3.03
C MET A 65 4.10 -1.39 -3.84
N CYS A 66 3.36 -0.35 -4.21
CA CYS A 66 2.24 -0.46 -5.13
C CYS A 66 2.71 -0.27 -6.58
N MET A 67 2.12 -1.02 -7.52
CA MET A 67 2.36 -0.88 -8.96
C MET A 67 2.10 0.54 -9.49
N TRP A 68 1.29 1.32 -8.79
CA TRP A 68 1.02 2.71 -9.14
C TRP A 68 2.07 3.69 -8.62
N ALA A 69 3.29 3.22 -8.35
CA ALA A 69 4.37 3.98 -7.76
C ALA A 69 4.05 4.58 -6.37
N GLY A 70 3.06 4.01 -5.67
CA GLY A 70 2.74 4.36 -4.29
C GLY A 70 3.55 3.53 -3.29
N VAL A 71 3.89 4.12 -2.15
CA VAL A 71 4.47 3.41 -1.01
C VAL A 71 3.43 3.34 0.10
N ILE A 72 3.16 2.14 0.58
CA ILE A 72 2.21 1.88 1.67
C ILE A 72 3.03 1.63 2.93
N THR A 73 2.76 2.38 3.99
CA THR A 73 3.43 2.28 5.28
C THR A 73 2.42 2.04 6.38
N VAL A 74 2.87 1.45 7.49
CA VAL A 74 2.03 1.21 8.66
C VAL A 74 2.12 2.43 9.58
N LEU A 75 1.08 3.28 9.57
CA LEU A 75 1.03 4.47 10.43
C LEU A 75 0.72 4.11 11.90
N GLN A 76 -0.21 3.19 12.11
CA GLN A 76 -0.62 2.75 13.43
C GLN A 76 -0.67 1.22 13.45
N PRO A 77 0.33 0.55 14.05
CA PRO A 77 0.26 -0.89 14.25
C PRO A 77 -0.89 -1.19 15.21
N GLY A 78 -1.70 -2.20 14.90
CA GLY A 78 -2.80 -2.62 15.78
C GLY A 78 -2.33 -3.26 17.09
N GLN A 79 -1.05 -3.63 17.17
CA GLN A 79 -0.42 -4.17 18.36
C GLN A 79 0.51 -3.13 18.98
N PHE A 80 0.17 -2.69 20.19
CA PHE A 80 0.90 -1.61 20.91
C PHE A 80 1.74 -2.13 22.07
N THR A 81 1.55 -3.38 22.46
CA THR A 81 2.20 -3.97 23.64
C THR A 81 3.58 -4.54 23.34
N GLU A 82 3.88 -4.83 22.07
CA GLU A 82 5.12 -5.51 21.68
C GLU A 82 5.76 -4.86 20.46
N MET A 83 7.09 -4.69 20.55
CA MET A 83 7.92 -4.18 19.47
C MET A 83 8.77 -5.33 18.92
N ILE A 84 8.48 -5.73 17.69
CA ILE A 84 9.23 -6.74 16.96
C ILE A 84 10.37 -6.08 16.16
N PRO A 85 11.64 -6.45 16.44
CA PRO A 85 12.83 -5.79 15.89
C PRO A 85 13.04 -6.07 14.41
#